data_AF-K2T0Y7-F1
#
_entry.id   AF-K2T0Y7-F1
#
_cell.length_a   1.000
_cell.length_b   1.000
_cell.length_c   1.000
_cell.angle_alpha   90.00
_cell.angle_beta   90.00
_cell.angle_gamma   90.00
#
_symmetry.space_group_name_H-M   'P 1'
#
loop_
_entity.id
_entity.type
_entity.pdbx_description
1 polymer ?
#
loop_
_entity_poly.entity_id
_entity_poly.type
_entity_poly.pdbx_seq_one_letter_code
_entity_poly.pdbx_strand_id
1 'polypeptide(L)'
;MIYNPKQTRLHVFQSNDLTPWADAKKRAVVVRKTPPFNIWEADVGWTVKQLLEYLGKGDDKWAITEVVEAGNGRWYRGSTIKHKDERAAETLATQGWTDKRGKPFGQTPVWVIVHKVED
;
A
#
# COMPACT_ATOMS: atom_id res chain seq x y z
N MET A 1 0.97 31.44 -3.29
CA MET A 1 1.58 30.37 -4.11
C MET A 1 0.74 29.11 -3.90
N ILE A 2 0.10 28.58 -4.93
CA ILE A 2 -0.68 27.33 -4.79
C ILE A 2 0.31 26.17 -4.90
N TYR A 3 0.48 25.42 -3.82
CA TYR A 3 1.29 24.21 -3.82
C TYR A 3 0.49 23.09 -4.50
N ASN A 4 0.98 22.58 -5.63
CA ASN A 4 0.41 21.41 -6.31
C ASN A 4 1.42 20.26 -6.25
N PRO A 5 1.43 19.47 -5.18
CA PRO A 5 2.41 18.41 -4.99
C PRO A 5 2.25 17.32 -6.05
N LYS A 6 3.38 16.74 -6.46
CA LYS A 6 3.39 15.53 -7.29
C LYS A 6 2.66 14.40 -6.54
N GLN A 7 1.74 13.71 -7.21
CA GLN A 7 0.87 12.70 -6.58
C GLN A 7 1.15 11.30 -7.14
N THR A 8 1.22 10.30 -6.26
CA THR A 8 1.15 8.88 -6.59
C THR A 8 -0.27 8.35 -6.41
N ARG A 9 -0.71 7.42 -7.25
CA ARG A 9 -1.99 6.73 -7.07
C ARG A 9 -1.82 5.42 -6.33
N LEU A 10 -2.55 5.30 -5.23
CA LEU A 10 -2.65 4.10 -4.40
C LEU A 10 -4.04 3.48 -4.52
N HIS A 11 -4.10 2.17 -4.69
CA HIS A 11 -5.32 1.39 -4.51
C HIS A 11 -5.22 0.70 -3.15
N VAL A 12 -6.00 1.18 -2.19
CA VAL A 12 -5.95 0.76 -0.79
C VAL A 12 -7.09 -0.21 -0.53
N PHE A 13 -6.78 -1.49 -0.32
CA PHE A 13 -7.78 -2.47 0.07
C PHE A 13 -8.35 -2.15 1.45
N GLN A 14 -9.68 -2.23 1.57
CA GLN A 14 -10.40 -1.91 2.81
C GLN A 14 -10.48 -3.09 3.79
N SER A 15 -10.20 -4.31 3.32
CA SER A 15 -10.50 -5.54 4.05
C SER A 15 -9.27 -6.39 4.33
N ASN A 16 -9.31 -7.09 5.47
CA ASN A 16 -8.40 -8.18 5.82
C ASN A 16 -8.63 -9.45 4.95
N ASP A 17 -9.56 -9.42 3.98
CA ASP A 17 -9.84 -10.58 3.13
C ASP A 17 -8.69 -10.94 2.17
N LEU A 18 -7.76 -10.00 1.92
CA LEU A 18 -6.47 -10.27 1.26
C LEU A 18 -5.34 -10.57 2.24
N THR A 19 -5.67 -10.84 3.51
CA THR A 19 -4.72 -11.29 4.54
C THR A 19 -4.72 -12.82 4.75
N PRO A 20 -4.40 -13.67 3.75
CA PRO A 20 -4.03 -15.07 3.98
C PRO A 20 -2.67 -15.30 4.62
N TRP A 21 -1.96 -14.25 5.03
CA TRP A 21 -0.58 -14.36 5.52
C TRP A 21 -0.46 -14.94 6.93
N ALA A 22 -1.58 -15.38 7.54
CA ALA A 22 -1.60 -16.23 8.73
C ALA A 22 -0.72 -17.50 8.58
N ASP A 23 -0.45 -17.93 7.33
CA ASP A 23 0.62 -18.88 7.03
C ASP A 23 1.77 -18.17 6.30
N ALA A 24 2.78 -17.77 7.07
CA ALA A 24 3.98 -17.06 6.60
C ALA A 24 4.73 -17.76 5.45
N LYS A 25 4.42 -19.03 5.16
CA LYS A 25 5.00 -19.78 4.03
C LYS A 25 4.35 -19.45 2.69
N LYS A 26 3.14 -18.90 2.67
CA LYS A 26 2.45 -18.54 1.44
C LYS A 26 2.91 -17.18 0.97
N ARG A 27 3.40 -17.09 -0.27
CA ARG A 27 3.80 -15.83 -0.93
C ARG A 27 2.72 -15.26 -1.85
N ALA A 28 1.68 -16.06 -2.11
CA ALA A 28 0.62 -15.74 -3.04
C ALA A 28 -0.74 -16.15 -2.50
N VAL A 29 -1.75 -15.43 -2.95
CA VAL A 29 -3.16 -15.60 -2.60
C VAL A 29 -3.97 -15.61 -3.88
N VAL A 30 -4.97 -16.47 -3.93
CA VAL A 30 -5.94 -16.46 -5.04
C VAL A 30 -7.27 -15.98 -4.49
N VAL A 31 -7.73 -14.83 -4.96
CA VAL A 31 -9.08 -14.31 -4.71
C VAL A 31 -9.93 -14.52 -5.95
N ARG A 32 -11.17 -15.00 -5.76
CA ARG A 32 -12.11 -15.19 -6.88
C ARG A 32 -12.65 -13.87 -7.43
N LYS A 33 -12.66 -12.82 -6.61
CA LYS A 33 -13.09 -11.47 -6.94
C LYS A 33 -12.18 -10.48 -6.22
N THR A 34 -11.74 -9.44 -6.92
CA THR A 34 -10.97 -8.35 -6.31
C THR A 34 -11.79 -7.70 -5.20
N PRO A 35 -11.28 -7.63 -3.96
CA PRO A 35 -12.02 -7.01 -2.86
C PRO A 35 -12.26 -5.51 -3.10
N PRO A 36 -13.23 -4.91 -2.39
CA PRO A 36 -13.40 -3.47 -2.38
C PRO A 36 -12.11 -2.73 -1.98
N PHE A 37 -11.82 -1.66 -2.72
CA PHE A 37 -10.66 -0.80 -2.46
C PHE A 37 -11.04 0.66 -2.69
N ASN A 38 -10.30 1.55 -2.03
CA ASN A 38 -10.37 2.99 -2.25
C ASN A 38 -9.22 3.43 -3.15
N ILE A 39 -9.49 4.38 -4.05
CA ILE A 39 -8.46 5.06 -4.82
C ILE A 39 -8.02 6.30 -4.04
N TRP A 40 -6.71 6.44 -3.87
CA TRP A 40 -6.07 7.55 -3.19
C TRP A 40 -5.05 8.20 -4.11
N GLU A 41 -5.04 9.53 -4.14
CA GLU A 41 -3.91 10.30 -4.65
C GLU A 41 -3.17 10.84 -3.42
N ALA A 42 -1.91 10.45 -3.26
CA ALA A 42 -1.08 10.85 -2.13
C ALA A 42 0.15 11.61 -2.62
N ASP A 43 0.56 12.62 -1.85
CA ASP A 43 1.78 13.37 -2.13
C ASP A 43 2.98 12.43 -2.04
N VAL A 44 3.78 12.39 -3.11
CA VAL A 44 4.99 11.54 -3.16
C VAL A 44 6.02 11.91 -2.10
N GLY A 45 5.95 13.15 -1.58
CA GLY A 45 6.79 13.65 -0.50
C GLY A 45 6.33 13.26 0.91
N TRP A 46 5.12 12.71 1.07
CA TRP A 46 4.71 12.17 2.37
C TRP A 46 5.56 10.98 2.77
N THR A 47 5.76 10.80 4.07
CA THR A 47 6.32 9.54 4.60
C THR A 47 5.25 8.47 4.64
N VAL A 48 5.68 7.20 4.67
CA VAL A 48 4.75 6.08 4.87
C VAL A 48 4.01 6.22 6.20
N LYS A 49 4.69 6.74 7.23
CA LYS A 49 4.11 7.05 8.54
C LYS A 49 2.98 8.08 8.45
N GLN A 50 3.21 9.20 7.77
CA GLN A 50 2.19 10.23 7.54
C GLN A 50 0.98 9.67 6.79
N LEU A 51 1.20 8.82 5.78
CA LEU A 51 0.11 8.15 5.07
C LEU A 51 -0.73 7.26 6.02
N LEU A 52 -0.08 6.43 6.84
CA LEU A 52 -0.76 5.59 7.83
C LEU A 52 -1.55 6.42 8.85
N GLU A 53 -0.95 7.49 9.37
CA GLU A 53 -1.62 8.45 10.26
C GLU A 53 -2.86 9.06 9.61
N TYR A 54 -2.74 9.52 8.36
CA TYR A 54 -3.86 10.10 7.60
C TYR A 54 -5.00 9.09 7.37
N LEU A 55 -4.68 7.82 7.18
CA LEU A 55 -5.65 6.74 7.06
C LEU A 55 -6.29 6.32 8.41
N GLY A 56 -5.93 6.99 9.51
CA GLY A 56 -6.39 6.67 10.87
C GLY A 56 -5.76 5.39 11.44
N LYS A 57 -4.50 5.13 11.06
CA LYS A 57 -3.70 3.92 11.37
C LYS A 57 -2.30 4.30 11.89
N GLY A 58 -2.19 5.44 12.55
CA GLY A 58 -0.93 6.01 13.07
C GLY A 58 -0.45 5.42 14.39
N ASP A 59 -0.57 4.11 14.59
CA ASP A 59 -0.06 3.44 15.77
C ASP A 59 0.82 2.24 15.40
N ASP A 60 1.70 1.83 16.32
CA ASP A 60 2.72 0.80 16.07
C ASP A 60 2.15 -0.62 15.82
N LYS A 61 0.84 -0.79 15.98
CA LYS A 61 0.13 -2.02 15.67
C LYS A 61 -0.31 -2.06 14.21
N TRP A 62 -0.01 -1.05 13.38
CA TRP A 62 -0.35 -1.05 11.96
C TRP A 62 0.85 -1.20 11.05
N ALA A 63 0.58 -1.80 9.90
CA ALA A 63 1.50 -1.92 8.79
C ALA A 63 0.77 -1.71 7.46
N ILE A 64 1.55 -1.34 6.46
CA ILE A 64 1.12 -1.32 5.06
C ILE A 64 1.95 -2.32 4.27
N THR A 65 1.28 -3.12 3.46
CA THR A 65 1.91 -4.15 2.64
C THR A 65 1.56 -3.91 1.18
N GLU A 66 2.57 -3.77 0.33
CA GLU A 66 2.39 -3.80 -1.11
C GLU A 66 1.91 -5.17 -1.56
N VAL A 67 1.03 -5.20 -2.55
CA VAL A 67 0.62 -6.42 -3.22
C VAL A 67 0.65 -6.24 -4.72
N VAL A 68 0.85 -7.33 -5.46
CA VAL A 68 0.95 -7.30 -6.92
C VAL A 68 -0.02 -8.31 -7.51
N GLU A 69 -0.93 -7.85 -8.35
CA GLU A 69 -1.79 -8.73 -9.14
C GLU A 69 -0.99 -9.37 -10.28
N ALA A 70 -1.06 -10.68 -10.39
CA ALA A 70 -0.41 -11.47 -11.44
C ALA A 70 -1.40 -12.12 -12.41
N GLY A 71 -2.65 -11.66 -12.40
CA GLY A 71 -3.75 -12.18 -13.21
C GLY A 71 -4.45 -13.40 -12.59
N ASN A 72 -5.62 -13.74 -13.13
CA ASN A 72 -6.47 -14.84 -12.66
C ASN A 72 -6.78 -14.79 -11.16
N GLY A 73 -6.90 -13.57 -10.61
CA GLY A 73 -7.14 -13.36 -9.18
C GLY A 73 -5.96 -13.73 -8.28
N ARG A 74 -4.77 -13.97 -8.83
CA ARG A 74 -3.56 -14.26 -8.04
C ARG A 74 -2.87 -12.95 -7.64
N TRP A 75 -2.58 -12.82 -6.36
CA TRP A 75 -1.90 -11.68 -5.75
C TRP A 75 -0.67 -12.15 -5.01
N TYR A 76 0.46 -11.47 -5.20
CA TYR A 76 1.70 -11.72 -4.50
C TYR A 76 1.95 -10.66 -3.42
N ARG A 77 2.51 -11.09 -2.30
CA ARG A 77 2.99 -10.18 -1.25
C ARG A 77 4.26 -9.49 -1.71
N GLY A 78 4.26 -8.16 -1.67
CA GLY A 78 5.44 -7.32 -1.82
C GLY A 78 6.06 -6.98 -0.47
N SER A 79 6.57 -5.76 -0.34
CA SER A 79 7.18 -5.31 0.90
C SER A 79 6.15 -4.90 1.95
N THR A 80 6.43 -5.20 3.21
CA THR A 80 5.65 -4.74 4.37
C THR A 80 6.46 -3.69 5.11
N ILE A 81 5.82 -2.57 5.45
CA ILE A 81 6.41 -1.48 6.24
C ILE A 81 5.50 -1.28 7.45
N LYS A 82 6.01 -1.56 8.65
CA LYS A 82 5.26 -1.32 9.90
C LYS A 82 5.42 0.14 10.28
N HIS A 83 4.40 0.72 10.91
CA HIS A 83 4.42 2.10 11.38
C HIS A 83 5.66 2.44 12.24
N LYS A 84 6.08 1.47 13.07
CA LYS A 84 7.24 1.58 13.97
C LYS A 84 8.61 1.42 13.30
N ASP A 85 8.65 0.94 12.05
CA ASP A 85 9.92 0.67 11.37
C ASP A 85 10.57 2.00 10.97
N GLU A 86 11.90 2.10 11.02
CA GLU A 86 12.62 3.29 10.54
C GLU A 86 12.29 3.61 9.07
N ARG A 87 12.08 2.56 8.26
CA ARG A 87 11.65 2.66 6.87
C ARG A 87 10.31 3.40 6.71
N ALA A 88 9.45 3.44 7.74
CA ALA A 88 8.21 4.22 7.68
C ALA A 88 8.43 5.74 7.66
N ALA A 89 9.61 6.20 8.10
CA ALA A 89 10.02 7.61 8.02
C ALA A 89 10.48 8.02 6.61
N GLU A 90 10.69 7.07 5.69
CA GLU A 90 11.03 7.36 4.31
C GLU A 90 9.82 7.82 3.50
N THR A 91 10.06 8.62 2.47
CA THR A 91 9.00 9.14 1.60
C THR A 91 8.38 8.06 0.72
N LEU A 92 7.14 8.27 0.27
CA LEU A 92 6.47 7.40 -0.70
C LEU A 92 7.30 7.26 -1.97
N ALA A 93 7.92 8.35 -2.45
CA ALA A 93 8.83 8.31 -3.60
C ALA A 93 10.03 7.37 -3.38
N THR A 94 10.63 7.38 -2.18
CA THR A 94 11.74 6.49 -1.81
C THR A 94 11.33 5.02 -1.85
N GLN A 95 10.06 4.72 -1.55
CA GLN A 95 9.50 3.37 -1.71
C GLN A 95 9.21 2.96 -3.16
N GLY A 96 9.45 3.86 -4.13
CA GLY A 96 9.08 3.65 -5.53
C GLY A 96 7.62 3.97 -5.83
N TRP A 97 6.87 4.55 -4.88
CA TRP A 97 5.51 5.03 -5.05
C TRP A 97 5.57 6.45 -5.63
N THR A 98 6.02 6.52 -6.88
CA THR A 98 6.34 7.78 -7.57
C THR A 98 5.11 8.38 -8.25
N ASP A 99 5.28 9.59 -8.79
CA ASP A 99 4.28 10.34 -9.55
C ASP A 99 3.91 9.71 -10.90
N LYS A 100 4.64 8.66 -11.30
CA LYS A 100 4.37 7.88 -12.50
C LYS A 100 3.31 6.79 -12.30
N ARG A 101 2.94 6.49 -11.05
CA ARG A 101 1.99 5.42 -10.70
C ARG A 101 0.54 5.88 -10.91
N GLY A 102 -0.23 5.11 -11.67
CA GLY A 102 -1.65 5.33 -11.94
C GLY A 102 -1.98 6.52 -12.83
N LYS A 103 -1.02 6.99 -13.63
CA LYS A 103 -1.22 8.04 -14.64
C LYS A 103 -1.44 7.43 -16.03
N PRO A 104 -2.10 8.15 -16.97
CA PRO A 104 -2.20 7.71 -18.36
C PRO A 104 -0.81 7.40 -18.94
N PHE A 105 -0.65 6.24 -19.58
CA PHE A 105 0.63 5.75 -20.13
C PHE A 105 1.77 5.60 -19.09
N GLY A 106 1.45 5.69 -17.80
CA GLY A 106 2.38 5.52 -16.69
C GLY A 106 2.46 4.07 -16.20
N GLN A 107 3.06 3.91 -15.02
CA GLN A 107 3.09 2.62 -14.32
C GLN A 107 1.73 2.34 -13.69
N THR A 108 1.43 1.07 -13.43
CA THR A 108 0.22 0.69 -12.69
C THR A 108 0.19 1.34 -11.31
N PRO A 109 -1.01 1.67 -10.77
CA PRO A 109 -1.16 2.12 -9.39
C PRO A 109 -0.48 1.17 -8.41
N VAL A 110 -0.02 1.70 -7.29
CA VAL A 110 0.49 0.85 -6.20
C VAL A 110 -0.70 0.25 -5.49
N TRP A 111 -0.74 -1.07 -5.38
CA TRP A 111 -1.75 -1.76 -4.60
C TRP A 111 -1.22 -2.04 -3.21
N VAL A 112 -1.98 -1.66 -2.20
CA VAL A 112 -1.59 -1.78 -0.80
C VAL A 112 -2.73 -2.32 0.04
N ILE A 113 -2.36 -3.04 1.09
CA ILE A 113 -3.25 -3.47 2.16
C ILE A 113 -2.75 -2.82 3.44
N VAL A 114 -3.64 -2.17 4.17
CA VAL A 114 -3.34 -1.66 5.52
C VAL A 114 -3.95 -2.62 6.52
N HIS A 115 -3.12 -3.17 7.41
CA HIS A 115 -3.53 -4.22 8.33
C HIS A 115 -2.82 -4.08 9.67
N LYS A 116 -3.34 -4.77 10.69
CA LYS A 116 -2.64 -4.85 11.97
C LYS A 116 -1.40 -5.74 11.83
N VAL A 117 -0.32 -5.38 12.52
CA VAL A 117 0.86 -6.22 12.71
C VAL A 117 0.41 -7.46 13.49
N GLU A 118 0.80 -8.64 13.02
CA GLU A 118 0.65 -9.88 13.77
C GLU A 118 1.67 -9.86 14.92
N ASP A 119 1.23 -10.11 16.14
CA ASP A 119 2.08 -10.24 17.34
C ASP A 119 2.96 -11.50 17.26
#